data_AF-A0A521LLL6-F1
#
_entry.id   AF-A0A521LLL6-F1
#
_cell.length_a   1.000
_cell.length_b   1.000
_cell.length_c   1.000
_cell.angle_alpha   90.00
_cell.angle_beta   90.00
_cell.angle_gamma   90.00
#
_symmetry.space_group_name_H-M   'P 1'
#
loop_
_entity.id
_entity.type
_entity.pdbx_description
1 polymer ?
#
loop_
_entity_poly.entity_id
_entity_poly.type
_entity_poly.pdbx_seq_one_letter_code
_entity_poly.pdbx_strand_id
1 'polypeptide(L)'
;MSLSTTTNKVIYSGNGATTAWPFSFPVLDADHLGVIFTDATGAETAVAASAYAVTGIGAPAGGSVTYPLGGTPIPSNTKLTLVRTVP
;
A
#
# COMPACT_ATOMS: atom_id res chain seq x y z
N MET A 1 2.48 17.44 19.11
CA MET A 1 2.01 16.05 18.91
C MET A 1 2.65 15.54 17.64
N SER A 2 3.67 14.69 17.73
CA SER A 2 4.29 14.05 16.57
C SER A 2 4.40 12.57 16.89
N LEU A 3 3.43 11.80 16.37
CA LEU A 3 3.38 10.37 16.54
C LEU A 3 4.45 9.75 15.62
N SER A 4 5.67 9.63 16.12
CA SER A 4 6.74 8.88 15.44
C SER A 4 6.50 7.39 15.64
N THR A 5 5.48 6.84 14.99
CA THR A 5 5.36 5.39 14.86
C THR A 5 6.42 4.90 13.90
N THR A 6 7.16 3.85 14.26
CA THR A 6 7.95 3.07 13.32
C THR A 6 6.99 2.50 12.27
N THR A 7 6.77 3.25 11.19
CA THR A 7 5.65 3.08 10.25
C THR A 7 5.88 1.85 9.37
N ASN A 8 5.67 0.64 9.92
CA ASN A 8 5.57 -0.59 9.12
C ASN A 8 4.20 -0.71 8.42
N LYS A 9 3.33 0.31 8.58
CA LYS A 9 1.99 0.37 8.01
C LYS A 9 1.69 1.80 7.61
N VAL A 10 1.27 2.02 6.37
CA VAL A 10 0.78 3.31 5.89
C VAL A 10 -0.60 3.14 5.30
N ILE A 11 -1.48 4.11 5.56
CA ILE A 11 -2.85 4.11 5.06
C ILE A 11 -3.01 5.33 4.18
N TYR A 12 -3.46 5.10 2.96
CA TYR A 12 -3.80 6.12 1.99
C TYR A 12 -5.31 6.16 1.79
N SER A 13 -5.83 7.36 1.54
CA SER A 13 -7.21 7.52 1.08
C SER A 13 -7.21 7.54 -0.44
N GLY A 14 -8.09 6.76 -1.06
CA GLY A 14 -8.34 6.83 -2.50
C GLY A 14 -8.86 8.21 -2.89
N ASN A 15 -8.53 8.65 -4.10
CA ASN A 15 -8.96 9.93 -4.67
C ASN A 15 -9.46 9.80 -6.12
N GLY A 16 -9.54 8.57 -6.65
CA GLY A 16 -9.96 8.28 -8.01
C GLY A 16 -8.94 8.62 -9.10
N ALA A 17 -7.72 9.04 -8.75
CA ALA A 17 -6.70 9.45 -9.72
C ALA A 17 -5.29 8.91 -9.42
N THR A 18 -4.93 8.74 -8.14
CA THR A 18 -3.61 8.28 -7.73
C THR A 18 -3.50 6.77 -7.86
N THR A 19 -2.43 6.34 -8.52
CA THR A 19 -2.08 4.91 -8.67
C THR A 19 -0.73 4.58 -8.05
N ALA A 20 0.10 5.58 -7.72
CA ALA A 20 1.41 5.39 -7.12
C ALA A 20 1.38 5.77 -5.64
N TRP A 21 1.74 4.82 -4.78
CA TRP A 21 1.66 4.90 -3.33
C TRP A 21 3.06 4.67 -2.74
N PRO A 22 3.84 5.74 -2.51
CA PRO A 22 5.18 5.62 -1.96
C PRO A 22 5.12 5.08 -0.53
N PHE A 23 6.11 4.33 -0.07
CA PHE A 23 6.24 3.91 1.32
C PHE A 23 7.69 4.06 1.79
N SER A 24 7.88 4.38 3.07
CA SER A 24 9.19 4.73 3.63
C SER A 24 9.80 3.64 4.53
N PHE A 25 9.24 2.43 4.51
CA PHE A 25 9.73 1.31 5.30
C PHE A 25 10.44 0.26 4.43
N PRO A 26 11.52 -0.37 4.93
CA PRO A 26 12.25 -1.36 4.17
C PRO A 26 11.45 -2.65 4.02
N VAL A 27 11.33 -3.14 2.79
CA VAL A 27 10.64 -4.39 2.44
C VAL A 27 11.68 -5.30 1.81
N LEU A 28 11.97 -6.45 2.44
CA LEU A 28 13.01 -7.38 1.95
C LEU A 28 12.53 -8.20 0.74
N ASP A 29 11.24 -8.55 0.71
CA ASP A 29 10.63 -9.33 -0.36
C ASP A 29 9.21 -8.83 -0.63
N ALA A 30 8.71 -9.06 -1.85
CA ALA A 30 7.34 -8.70 -2.20
C ALA A 30 6.31 -9.41 -1.30
N ASP A 31 6.59 -10.64 -0.88
CA ASP A 31 5.75 -11.40 0.06
C ASP A 31 5.72 -10.81 1.47
N HIS A 32 6.73 -10.01 1.84
CA HIS A 32 6.74 -9.26 3.09
C HIS A 32 5.87 -8.00 3.04
N LEU A 33 5.28 -7.66 1.90
CA LEU A 33 4.37 -6.54 1.75
C LEU A 33 2.94 -7.02 1.56
N GLY A 34 2.07 -6.69 2.52
CA GLY A 34 0.64 -6.81 2.40
C GLY A 34 0.02 -5.51 1.89
N VAL A 35 -0.79 -5.60 0.85
CA VAL A 35 -1.65 -4.50 0.38
C VAL A 35 -3.09 -4.87 0.69
N ILE A 36 -3.79 -4.00 1.40
CA ILE A 36 -5.19 -4.20 1.80
C ILE A 36 -5.98 -3.03 1.25
N PHE A 37 -6.99 -3.32 0.44
CA PHE A 37 -7.93 -2.35 -0.08
C PHE A 37 -9.18 -2.34 0.81
N THR A 38 -9.56 -1.17 1.31
CA THR A 38 -10.77 -0.94 2.09
C THR A 38 -11.77 -0.18 1.24
N ASP A 39 -12.94 -0.78 1.00
CA ASP A 39 -14.02 -0.14 0.25
C ASP A 39 -14.70 0.98 1.09
N ALA A 40 -15.52 1.80 0.44
CA ALA A 40 -16.37 2.83 1.05
C ALA A 40 -17.33 2.29 2.12
N THR A 41 -17.65 1.00 2.06
CA THR A 41 -18.46 0.29 3.07
C THR A 41 -17.65 -0.16 4.28
N GLY A 42 -16.32 0.01 4.26
CA GLY A 42 -15.40 -0.48 5.29
C GLY A 42 -14.94 -1.92 5.11
N ALA A 43 -15.30 -2.57 3.99
CA ALA A 43 -14.86 -3.93 3.69
C ALA A 43 -13.38 -3.97 3.31
N GLU A 44 -12.57 -4.69 4.09
CA GLU A 44 -11.14 -4.89 3.83
C GLU A 44 -10.90 -6.13 2.98
N THR A 45 -10.20 -5.96 1.86
CA THR A 45 -9.83 -7.02 0.93
C THR A 45 -8.32 -7.03 0.75
N ALA A 46 -7.67 -8.16 1.05
CA ALA A 46 -6.27 -8.34 0.75
C ALA A 46 -6.07 -8.39 -0.76
N VAL A 47 -5.28 -7.46 -1.29
CA VAL A 47 -4.93 -7.40 -2.70
C VAL A 47 -3.80 -8.38 -2.95
N ALA A 48 -3.92 -9.21 -3.99
CA ALA A 48 -2.86 -10.12 -4.40
C ALA A 48 -1.68 -9.36 -5.03
N ALA A 49 -0.45 -9.86 -4.84
CA ALA A 49 0.76 -9.29 -5.44
C ALA A 49 0.74 -9.25 -6.98
N SER A 50 -0.14 -10.01 -7.64
CA SER A 50 -0.35 -9.92 -9.09
C SER A 50 -1.17 -8.71 -9.53
N ALA A 51 -1.88 -8.04 -8.61
CA ALA A 51 -2.74 -6.90 -8.90
C ALA A 51 -2.08 -5.53 -8.63
N TYR A 52 -0.93 -5.51 -7.95
CA TYR A 52 -0.11 -4.32 -7.72
C TYR A 52 1.35 -4.58 -8.09
N ALA A 53 2.09 -3.55 -8.49
CA ALA A 53 3.54 -3.65 -8.63
C ALA A 53 4.23 -2.95 -7.47
N VAL A 54 5.31 -3.54 -6.96
CA VAL A 54 6.18 -2.90 -5.97
C VAL A 54 7.51 -2.58 -6.61
N THR A 55 8.00 -1.38 -6.32
CA THR A 55 9.35 -0.94 -6.66
C THR A 55 10.10 -0.62 -5.37
N GLY A 56 11.42 -0.74 -5.38
CA GLY A 56 12.24 -0.48 -4.19
C GLY A 56 12.24 -1.61 -3.15
N ILE A 57 11.93 -2.85 -3.55
CA ILE A 57 12.21 -4.03 -2.72
C ILE A 57 13.72 -4.09 -2.43
N GLY A 58 14.08 -4.35 -1.17
CA GLY A 58 15.45 -4.34 -0.67
C GLY A 58 16.01 -2.95 -0.35
N ALA A 59 15.27 -1.86 -0.63
CA ALA A 59 15.75 -0.51 -0.34
C ALA A 59 15.49 -0.11 1.13
N PRO A 60 16.51 0.35 1.88
CA PRO A 60 16.36 0.76 3.27
C PRO A 60 15.45 1.99 3.44
N ALA A 61 15.35 2.84 2.41
CA ALA A 61 14.49 4.01 2.37
C ALA A 61 13.03 3.69 2.02
N GLY A 62 12.71 2.42 1.72
CA GLY A 62 11.42 2.00 1.18
C GLY A 62 11.31 2.18 -0.33
N GLY A 63 10.07 2.17 -0.83
CA GLY A 63 9.77 2.02 -2.24
C GLY A 63 8.44 2.65 -2.63
N SER A 64 7.82 2.16 -3.70
CA SER A 64 6.50 2.62 -4.12
C SER A 64 5.66 1.46 -4.64
N VAL A 65 4.40 1.43 -4.24
CA VAL A 65 3.40 0.48 -4.72
C VAL A 65 2.57 1.15 -5.80
N THR A 66 2.55 0.56 -6.98
CA THR A 66 1.63 0.93 -8.05
C THR A 66 0.38 0.06 -7.96
N TYR A 67 -0.74 0.63 -7.51
CA TYR A 67 -2.04 0.00 -7.44
C TYR A 67 -3.16 1.00 -7.74
N PRO A 68 -4.14 0.66 -8.60
CA PRO A 68 -4.23 -0.57 -9.40
C PRO A 68 -3.26 -0.59 -10.60
N LEU A 69 -2.80 -1.78 -11.02
CA LEU A 69 -1.97 -1.97 -12.23
C LEU A 69 -2.72 -1.75 -13.55
N GLY A 70 -4.04 -1.89 -13.52
CA GLY A 70 -4.93 -1.64 -14.65
C GLY A 70 -6.37 -1.43 -14.16
N GLY A 71 -7.15 -0.69 -14.94
CA GLY A 71 -8.54 -0.36 -14.61
C GLY A 71 -8.72 1.01 -13.96
N THR A 72 -9.83 1.19 -13.25
CA THR A 72 -10.20 2.45 -12.61
C THR A 72 -9.43 2.63 -11.29
N PRO A 73 -8.77 3.79 -11.07
CA PRO A 73 -8.11 4.08 -9.79
C PRO A 73 -9.08 4.00 -8.61
N ILE A 74 -8.54 3.75 -7.42
CA ILE A 74 -9.34 3.59 -6.21
C ILE A 74 -10.13 4.87 -5.90
N PRO A 75 -11.48 4.80 -5.86
CA PRO A 75 -12.33 5.99 -5.81
C PRO A 75 -12.13 6.77 -4.51
N SER A 76 -12.44 8.06 -4.56
CA SER A 76 -12.61 8.86 -3.35
C SER A 76 -13.64 8.19 -2.44
N ASN A 77 -13.31 8.06 -1.15
CA ASN A 77 -14.03 7.29 -0.13
C ASN A 77 -13.58 5.83 0.10
N THR A 78 -12.51 5.38 -0.55
CA THR A 78 -11.84 4.09 -0.24
C THR A 78 -10.52 4.33 0.47
N LYS A 79 -9.92 3.28 1.03
CA LYS A 79 -8.59 3.36 1.63
C LYS A 79 -7.69 2.24 1.11
N LEU A 80 -6.40 2.54 0.99
CA LEU A 80 -5.37 1.58 0.66
C LEU A 80 -4.38 1.51 1.81
N THR A 81 -4.33 0.36 2.45
CA THR A 81 -3.41 0.09 3.55
C THR A 81 -2.25 -0.74 3.02
N LEU A 82 -1.04 -0.21 3.10
CA LEU A 82 0.18 -0.97 2.87
C LEU A 82 0.73 -1.34 4.24
N VAL A 83 1.02 -2.61 4.46
CA VAL A 83 1.58 -3.12 5.72
C VAL A 83 2.73 -4.06 5.40
N ARG A 84 3.82 -3.97 6.14
CA ARG A 84 4.90 -4.93 6.08
C ARG A 84 4.65 -6.05 7.08
N THR A 85 4.52 -7.28 6.59
CA THR A 85 4.42 -8.52 7.36
C THR A 85 5.73 -9.29 7.25
N VAL A 86 6.56 -9.22 8.29
CA VAL A 86 7.73 -10.09 8.43
C VAL A 86 7.34 -11.27 9.34
N PRO A 87 7.67 -12.52 8.98
CA PRO A 87 7.61 -13.64 9.93
C PRO A 87 8.67 -13.50 11.04
#